data_AF-A0A061B5Y8-F1
#
_entry.id   AF-A0A061B5Y8-F1
#
_cell.length_a   1.000
_cell.length_b   1.000
_cell.length_c   1.000
_cell.angle_alpha   90.00
_cell.angle_beta   90.00
_cell.angle_gamma   90.00
#
_symmetry.space_group_name_H-M   'P 1'
#
loop_
_entity.id
_entity.type
_entity.pdbx_description
1 polymer ?
#
loop_
_entity_poly.entity_id
_entity_poly.type
_entity_poly.pdbx_seq_one_letter_code
_entity_poly.pdbx_strand_id
1 'polypeptide(L)'
;MTNSASQVPRRTRVGLRVRTEATDHRRVLFGCDVGKFSSSSLGIMSTKLWDLDEGFGTSLKMSKAQRLETGDSAMTHSMLITAVHIDEKSGKPTRWRIENSWGPDVGEKGYFVMDDEWFSEYVYQVCADRKYVDSKLVDLFDKGEPTVLPPWDPMGTLA
;
A
#
# COMPACT_ATOMS: atom_id res chain seq x y z
N MET A 1 17.21 23.04 0.95
CA MET A 1 16.16 22.67 1.92
C MET A 1 14.82 23.14 1.35
N THR A 2 14.19 22.34 0.51
CA THR A 2 12.87 22.64 -0.05
C THR A 2 11.86 21.72 0.62
N ASN A 3 10.94 22.35 1.35
CA ASN A 3 9.94 21.72 2.20
C ASN A 3 8.85 21.08 1.32
N SER A 4 8.89 19.76 1.10
CA SER A 4 7.85 19.06 0.32
C SER A 4 6.61 18.80 1.17
N ALA A 5 5.78 19.84 1.32
CA ALA A 5 4.54 19.79 2.09
C ALA A 5 3.30 19.48 1.22
N SER A 6 3.41 18.62 0.20
CA SER A 6 2.27 18.24 -0.67
C SER A 6 1.87 16.75 -0.62
N GLN A 7 2.55 15.91 0.17
CA GLN A 7 2.15 14.51 0.34
C GLN A 7 1.14 14.33 1.49
N VAL A 8 0.09 13.56 1.23
CA VAL A 8 -0.94 13.21 2.22
C VAL A 8 -0.29 12.45 3.39
N PRO A 9 -0.54 12.81 4.67
CA PRO A 9 0.09 12.15 5.80
C PRO A 9 -0.18 10.64 5.88
N ARG A 10 0.88 9.89 6.20
CA ARG A 10 1.02 8.42 6.06
C ARG A 10 0.04 7.51 6.82
N ARG A 11 -0.79 8.00 7.75
CA ARG A 11 -1.37 7.07 8.76
C ARG A 11 -2.82 7.23 9.16
N THR A 12 -3.62 8.10 8.54
CA THR A 12 -5.00 8.27 9.06
C THR A 12 -6.08 8.61 8.06
N ARG A 13 -5.77 9.18 6.88
CA ARG A 13 -6.82 9.58 5.93
C ARG A 13 -7.03 8.62 4.77
N VAL A 14 -5.98 7.94 4.29
CA VAL A 14 -6.09 7.00 3.16
C VAL A 14 -6.76 5.70 3.60
N GLY A 15 -6.26 5.04 4.65
CA GLY A 15 -6.84 3.79 5.17
C GLY A 15 -8.31 3.94 5.63
N LEU A 16 -8.69 5.11 6.16
CA LEU A 16 -10.06 5.38 6.62
C LEU A 16 -11.09 5.50 5.48
N ARG A 17 -10.63 5.83 4.27
CA ARG A 17 -11.47 6.12 3.10
C ARG A 17 -11.49 4.96 2.10
N VAL A 18 -10.36 4.27 1.92
CA VAL A 18 -10.31 2.92 1.31
C VAL A 18 -11.22 1.96 2.08
N ARG A 19 -11.29 2.11 3.41
CA ARG A 19 -12.25 1.41 4.26
C ARG A 19 -13.69 1.63 3.82
N THR A 20 -14.12 2.87 3.60
CA THR A 20 -15.51 3.19 3.23
C THR A 20 -15.85 2.66 1.84
N GLU A 21 -14.91 2.76 0.89
CA GLU A 21 -15.11 2.24 -0.47
C GLU A 21 -15.17 0.71 -0.51
N ALA A 22 -14.29 0.03 0.23
CA ALA A 22 -14.29 -1.43 0.35
C ALA A 22 -15.54 -1.97 1.06
N THR A 23 -16.11 -1.23 2.02
CA THR A 23 -17.39 -1.60 2.66
C THR A 23 -18.61 -1.39 1.78
N ASP A 24 -18.52 -0.50 0.78
CA ASP A 24 -19.58 -0.26 -0.22
C ASP A 24 -19.51 -1.25 -1.42
N HIS A 25 -18.86 -2.41 -1.23
CA HIS A 25 -18.65 -3.46 -2.23
C HIS A 25 -17.91 -2.99 -3.51
N ARG A 26 -17.13 -1.91 -3.42
CA ARG A 26 -16.27 -1.48 -4.52
C ARG A 26 -14.85 -1.98 -4.32
N ARG A 27 -14.22 -2.38 -5.43
CA ARG A 27 -12.82 -2.83 -5.44
C ARG A 27 -11.92 -1.60 -5.58
N VAL A 28 -10.88 -1.53 -4.76
CA VAL A 28 -9.94 -0.41 -4.77
C VAL A 28 -8.62 -0.87 -5.39
N LEU A 29 -8.23 -0.25 -6.51
CA LEU A 29 -6.91 -0.51 -7.11
C LEU A 29 -5.83 0.15 -6.26
N PHE A 30 -4.74 -0.59 -6.03
CA PHE A 30 -3.58 -0.07 -5.32
C PHE A 30 -2.28 -0.57 -5.94
N GLY A 31 -1.26 0.26 -5.87
CA GLY A 31 0.10 -0.05 -6.30
C GLY A 31 1.03 -0.23 -5.10
N CYS A 32 1.85 -1.28 -5.13
CA CYS A 32 2.70 -1.68 -4.01
C CYS A 32 4.02 -2.33 -4.47
N ASP A 33 4.92 -2.57 -3.53
CA ASP A 33 6.06 -3.47 -3.74
C ASP A 33 5.69 -4.90 -3.33
N VAL A 34 5.08 -5.67 -4.23
CA VAL A 34 4.55 -7.00 -3.91
C VAL A 34 5.64 -8.02 -3.56
N GLY A 35 6.89 -7.78 -3.96
CA GLY A 35 8.01 -8.67 -3.67
C GLY A 35 8.51 -8.59 -2.23
N LYS A 36 8.15 -7.53 -1.49
CA LYS A 36 8.58 -7.34 -0.10
C LYS A 36 7.61 -8.05 0.83
N PHE A 37 8.14 -8.87 1.74
CA PHE A 37 7.35 -9.43 2.85
C PHE A 37 6.06 -10.14 2.40
N SER A 38 6.14 -10.89 1.29
CA SER A 38 5.02 -11.52 0.60
C SER A 38 5.35 -12.96 0.18
N SER A 39 4.43 -13.88 0.40
CA SER A 39 4.53 -15.26 -0.06
C SER A 39 3.38 -15.60 -1.00
N SER A 40 3.71 -15.86 -2.26
CA SER A 40 2.75 -16.28 -3.28
C SER A 40 2.17 -17.66 -3.03
N SER A 41 2.92 -18.57 -2.41
CA SER A 41 2.42 -19.92 -2.09
C SER A 41 1.43 -19.92 -0.93
N LEU A 42 1.62 -19.02 0.04
CA LEU A 42 0.72 -18.89 1.19
C LEU A 42 -0.41 -17.88 0.96
N GLY A 43 -0.25 -16.97 -0.01
CA GLY A 43 -1.17 -15.84 -0.20
C GLY A 43 -1.11 -14.85 0.96
N ILE A 44 0.07 -14.62 1.55
CA ILE A 44 0.22 -13.77 2.74
C ILE A 44 1.18 -12.62 2.46
N MET A 45 0.79 -11.42 2.85
CA MET A 45 1.61 -10.20 2.83
C MET A 45 1.68 -9.62 4.25
N SER A 46 2.81 -9.82 4.94
CA SER A 46 2.99 -9.42 6.33
C SER A 46 4.43 -9.01 6.61
N THR A 47 4.64 -7.87 7.26
CA THR A 47 5.97 -7.40 7.71
C THR A 47 6.66 -8.37 8.67
N LYS A 48 5.93 -9.34 9.21
CA LYS A 48 6.40 -10.36 10.15
C LYS A 48 6.49 -11.75 9.51
N LEU A 49 6.37 -11.84 8.18
CA LEU A 49 6.41 -13.11 7.46
C LEU A 49 7.77 -13.81 7.61
N TRP A 50 8.85 -13.03 7.74
CA TRP A 50 10.20 -13.53 7.98
C TRP A 50 10.87 -12.72 9.08
N ASP A 51 11.53 -13.40 10.01
CA ASP A 51 12.41 -12.76 10.99
C ASP A 51 13.84 -12.67 10.44
N LEU A 52 14.08 -11.62 9.64
CA LEU A 52 15.40 -11.38 9.05
C LEU A 52 16.42 -10.93 10.10
N ASP A 53 15.99 -10.27 11.17
CA ASP A 53 16.88 -9.82 12.23
C ASP A 53 17.48 -11.04 12.95
N GLU A 54 16.66 -12.05 13.27
CA GLU A 54 17.12 -13.33 13.81
C GLU A 54 17.94 -14.12 12.79
N GLY A 55 17.50 -14.16 11.53
CA GLY A 55 18.18 -14.91 10.47
C GLY A 55 19.59 -14.41 10.14
N PHE A 56 19.83 -13.11 10.20
CA PHE A 56 21.14 -12.50 9.89
C PHE A 56 21.94 -12.06 11.13
N GLY A 57 21.35 -12.11 12.33
CA GLY A 57 21.98 -11.65 13.57
C GLY A 57 22.22 -10.13 13.61
N THR A 58 21.56 -9.35 12.75
CA THR A 58 21.64 -7.89 12.68
C THR A 58 20.37 -7.32 12.09
N SER A 59 20.06 -6.05 12.36
CA SER A 59 18.85 -5.42 11.83
C SER A 59 19.03 -4.85 10.44
N LEU A 60 18.12 -5.20 9.53
CA LEU A 60 18.05 -4.68 8.16
C LEU A 60 17.00 -3.56 8.00
N LYS A 61 16.50 -3.02 9.12
CA LYS A 61 15.39 -2.06 9.12
C LYS A 61 15.80 -0.73 8.49
N MET A 62 15.01 -0.30 7.51
CA MET A 62 15.07 1.02 6.89
C MET A 62 13.68 1.64 6.95
N SER A 63 13.59 2.97 7.05
CA SER A 63 12.31 3.66 6.87
C SER A 63 11.84 3.56 5.41
N LYS A 64 10.54 3.68 5.18
CA LYS A 64 9.96 3.70 3.82
C LYS A 64 10.60 4.76 2.90
N ALA A 65 10.98 5.92 3.43
CA ALA A 65 11.67 6.95 2.66
C ALA A 65 13.07 6.49 2.25
N GLN A 66 13.85 5.98 3.20
CA GLN A 66 15.20 5.47 2.92
C GLN A 66 15.15 4.35 1.88
N ARG A 67 14.17 3.42 1.95
CA ARG A 67 14.05 2.34 0.96
C ARG A 67 13.79 2.85 -0.46
N LEU A 68 12.99 3.91 -0.62
CA LEU A 68 12.77 4.55 -1.91
C LEU A 68 14.03 5.29 -2.40
N GLU A 69 14.69 6.04 -1.50
CA GLU A 69 15.88 6.84 -1.82
C GLU A 69 17.09 5.97 -2.21
N THR A 70 17.25 4.80 -1.59
CA THR A 70 18.34 3.86 -1.89
C THR A 70 17.99 2.84 -2.98
N GLY A 71 16.76 2.85 -3.50
CA GLY A 71 16.29 1.87 -4.48
C GLY A 71 16.08 0.45 -3.94
N ASP A 72 16.00 0.27 -2.61
CA ASP A 72 15.66 -1.03 -2.03
C ASP A 72 14.18 -1.39 -2.30
N SER A 73 13.30 -0.40 -2.36
CA SER A 73 11.88 -0.62 -2.66
C SER A 73 11.37 0.39 -3.68
N ALA A 74 10.42 -0.05 -4.51
CA ALA A 74 9.71 0.76 -5.47
C ALA A 74 8.30 0.17 -5.68
N MET A 75 7.40 0.93 -6.29
CA MET A 75 6.13 0.35 -6.73
C MET A 75 6.42 -0.63 -7.88
N THR A 76 6.05 -1.90 -7.71
CA THR A 76 6.37 -2.97 -8.67
C THR A 76 5.14 -3.64 -9.26
N HIS A 77 3.99 -3.58 -8.58
CA HIS A 77 2.79 -4.26 -9.03
C HIS A 77 1.49 -3.58 -8.57
N SER A 78 0.40 -3.81 -9.30
CA SER A 78 -0.96 -3.38 -8.94
C SER A 78 -1.89 -4.54 -8.68
N MET A 79 -2.72 -4.41 -7.64
CA MET A 79 -3.73 -5.40 -7.25
C MET A 79 -5.03 -4.72 -6.80
N LEU A 80 -6.05 -5.50 -6.45
CA LEU A 80 -7.35 -5.00 -5.99
C LEU A 80 -7.61 -5.35 -4.52
N ILE A 81 -7.92 -4.34 -3.70
CA ILE A 81 -8.51 -4.56 -2.37
C ILE A 81 -10.00 -4.86 -2.56
N THR A 82 -10.46 -5.98 -2.01
CA THR A 82 -11.84 -6.46 -2.15
C THR A 82 -12.59 -6.56 -0.82
N ALA A 83 -11.89 -6.53 0.31
CA ALA A 83 -12.49 -6.47 1.64
C ALA A 83 -11.48 -5.97 2.68
N VAL A 84 -11.99 -5.55 3.84
CA VAL A 84 -11.20 -5.16 5.01
C VAL A 84 -11.81 -5.76 6.27
N HIS A 85 -10.97 -6.24 7.18
CA HIS A 85 -11.38 -6.65 8.51
C HIS A 85 -11.07 -5.53 9.52
N ILE A 86 -12.10 -5.06 10.23
CA ILE A 86 -12.01 -4.00 11.22
C ILE A 86 -12.10 -4.62 12.61
N ASP A 87 -11.15 -4.29 13.48
CA ASP A 87 -11.24 -4.63 14.89
C ASP A 87 -12.33 -3.79 15.56
N GLU A 88 -13.33 -4.45 16.17
CA GLU A 88 -14.52 -3.80 16.73
C GLU A 88 -14.18 -2.86 17.90
N LYS A 89 -13.13 -3.18 18.67
CA LYS A 89 -12.76 -2.40 19.86
C LYS A 89 -12.06 -1.11 19.51
N SER A 90 -11.13 -1.16 18.55
CA SER A 90 -10.32 -0.01 18.14
C SER A 90 -10.89 0.75 16.94
N GLY A 91 -11.80 0.14 16.17
CA GLY A 91 -12.32 0.67 14.92
C GLY A 91 -11.29 0.76 13.79
N LYS A 92 -10.15 0.06 13.93
CA LYS A 92 -9.03 0.11 12.98
C LYS A 92 -8.99 -1.13 12.08
N PRO A 93 -8.53 -0.99 10.83
CA PRO A 93 -8.22 -2.13 9.99
C PRO A 93 -7.11 -2.97 10.61
N THR A 94 -7.23 -4.29 10.46
CA THR A 94 -6.20 -5.25 10.89
C THR A 94 -5.62 -6.03 9.72
N ARG A 95 -6.48 -6.40 8.76
CA ARG A 95 -6.09 -7.09 7.53
C ARG A 95 -7.03 -6.77 6.38
N TRP A 96 -6.51 -6.94 5.17
CA TRP A 96 -7.14 -6.62 3.90
C TRP A 96 -7.19 -7.87 3.03
N ARG A 97 -8.28 -8.09 2.30
CA ARG A 97 -8.38 -9.16 1.30
C ARG A 97 -8.02 -8.59 -0.06
N ILE A 98 -7.03 -9.19 -0.70
CA ILE A 98 -6.48 -8.76 -1.97
C ILE A 98 -6.80 -9.77 -3.06
N GLU A 99 -7.30 -9.30 -4.19
CA GLU A 99 -7.45 -10.08 -5.42
C GLU A 99 -6.24 -9.78 -6.30
N ASN A 100 -5.54 -10.85 -6.71
CA ASN A 100 -4.36 -10.78 -7.57
C ASN A 100 -4.69 -11.32 -8.97
N SER A 101 -3.81 -11.08 -9.95
CA SER A 101 -3.97 -11.45 -11.36
C SER A 101 -3.03 -12.58 -11.82
N TRP A 102 -2.49 -13.38 -10.89
CA TRP A 102 -1.57 -14.49 -11.20
C TRP A 102 -2.25 -15.86 -11.34
N GLY A 103 -3.56 -15.87 -11.60
CA GLY A 103 -4.35 -17.08 -11.73
C GLY A 103 -4.79 -17.68 -10.38
N PRO A 104 -5.64 -18.73 -10.43
CA PRO A 104 -6.25 -19.31 -9.24
C PRO A 104 -5.31 -20.20 -8.42
N ASP A 105 -4.20 -20.66 -8.99
CA ASP A 105 -3.27 -21.59 -8.33
C ASP A 105 -2.31 -20.88 -7.36
N VAL A 106 -2.32 -19.54 -7.35
CA VAL A 106 -1.46 -18.72 -6.50
C VAL A 106 -2.26 -18.15 -5.33
N GLY A 107 -1.69 -18.20 -4.13
CA GLY A 107 -2.37 -17.87 -2.89
C GLY A 107 -3.56 -18.79 -2.62
N GLU A 108 -4.63 -18.24 -2.05
CA GLU A 108 -5.90 -18.95 -1.89
C GLU A 108 -6.83 -18.57 -3.04
N LYS A 109 -6.84 -19.36 -4.12
CA LYS A 109 -7.68 -19.14 -5.31
C LYS A 109 -7.45 -17.77 -5.98
N GLY A 110 -6.20 -17.32 -6.04
CA GLY A 110 -5.82 -16.00 -6.56
C GLY A 110 -5.94 -14.86 -5.53
N TYR A 111 -6.31 -15.15 -4.29
CA TYR A 111 -6.45 -14.15 -3.23
C TYR A 111 -5.32 -14.22 -2.21
N PHE A 112 -5.03 -13.04 -1.67
CA PHE A 112 -4.04 -12.81 -0.63
C PHE A 112 -4.68 -12.13 0.58
N VAL A 113 -4.08 -12.33 1.75
CA VAL A 113 -4.36 -11.58 2.97
C VAL A 113 -3.16 -10.69 3.27
N MET A 114 -3.43 -9.40 3.42
CA MET A 114 -2.41 -8.39 3.70
C MET A 114 -2.66 -7.75 5.07
N ASP A 115 -1.63 -7.71 5.91
CA ASP A 115 -1.70 -7.01 7.20
C ASP A 115 -1.72 -5.50 7.02
N ASP A 116 -2.36 -4.78 7.94
CA ASP A 116 -2.41 -3.30 7.89
C ASP A 116 -1.04 -2.63 8.02
N GLU A 117 -0.11 -3.27 8.72
CA GLU A 117 1.27 -2.83 8.81
C GLU A 117 1.99 -2.97 7.45
N TRP A 118 1.73 -4.04 6.71
CA TRP A 118 2.26 -4.23 5.36
C TRP A 118 1.71 -3.15 4.42
N PHE A 119 0.41 -2.83 4.49
CA PHE A 119 -0.18 -1.73 3.75
C PHE A 119 0.60 -0.42 3.99
N SER A 120 0.87 -0.11 5.26
CA SER A 120 1.60 1.10 5.65
C SER A 120 3.03 1.14 5.06
N GLU A 121 3.72 0.01 5.04
CA GLU A 121 5.14 -0.06 4.65
C GLU A 121 5.37 -0.17 3.15
N TYR A 122 4.50 -0.87 2.41
CA TYR A 122 4.79 -1.26 1.01
C TYR A 122 3.73 -0.85 -0.01
N VAL A 123 2.60 -0.24 0.38
CA VAL A 123 1.64 0.37 -0.56
C VAL A 123 2.01 1.82 -0.83
N TYR A 124 2.13 2.20 -2.10
CA TYR A 124 2.55 3.54 -2.53
C TYR A 124 1.41 4.36 -3.13
N GLN A 125 0.47 3.71 -3.79
CA GLN A 125 -0.65 4.37 -4.47
C GLN A 125 -1.95 3.63 -4.19
N VAL A 126 -3.05 4.39 -4.09
CA VAL A 126 -4.40 3.86 -4.17
C VAL A 126 -5.22 4.73 -5.12
N CYS A 127 -6.13 4.10 -5.86
CA CYS A 127 -7.10 4.76 -6.72
C CYS A 127 -8.48 4.63 -6.06
N ALA A 128 -9.01 5.75 -5.58
CA ALA A 128 -10.29 5.81 -4.88
C ALA A 128 -11.25 6.77 -5.59
N ASP A 129 -12.54 6.50 -5.50
CA ASP A 129 -13.57 7.41 -6.01
C ASP A 129 -13.52 8.74 -5.24
N ARG A 130 -13.58 9.86 -5.97
CA ARG A 130 -13.47 11.23 -5.41
C ARG A 130 -14.47 11.46 -4.28
N LYS A 131 -15.65 10.83 -4.31
CA LYS A 131 -16.67 10.94 -3.25
C LYS A 131 -16.21 10.40 -1.90
N TYR A 132 -15.24 9.49 -1.88
CA TYR A 132 -14.64 8.96 -0.66
C TYR A 132 -13.38 9.72 -0.25
N VAL A 133 -12.83 10.60 -1.09
CA VAL A 133 -11.61 11.37 -0.83
C VAL A 133 -11.93 12.71 -0.16
N ASP A 134 -11.00 13.23 0.65
CA ASP A 134 -11.20 14.49 1.37
C ASP A 134 -11.32 15.62 0.35
N SER A 135 -12.31 16.50 0.49
CA SER A 135 -12.51 17.60 -0.47
C SER A 135 -11.24 18.45 -0.62
N LYS A 136 -10.44 18.60 0.44
CA LYS A 136 -9.15 19.30 0.37
C LYS A 136 -8.13 18.60 -0.52
N LEU A 137 -8.13 17.27 -0.54
CA LEU A 137 -7.24 16.48 -1.39
C LEU A 137 -7.73 16.44 -2.84
N VAL A 138 -9.05 16.40 -3.03
CA VAL A 138 -9.72 16.54 -4.33
C VAL A 138 -9.39 17.91 -4.94
N ASP A 139 -9.50 19.00 -4.16
CA ASP A 139 -9.13 20.35 -4.60
C ASP A 139 -7.63 20.47 -4.90
N LEU A 140 -6.76 19.88 -4.07
CA LEU A 140 -5.32 19.84 -4.33
C LEU A 140 -5.00 19.12 -5.64
N PHE A 141 -5.71 18.03 -5.96
CA PHE A 141 -5.54 17.30 -7.20
C PHE A 141 -6.00 18.12 -8.43
N ASP A 142 -7.13 18.83 -8.34
CA ASP A 142 -7.68 19.57 -9.48
C ASP A 142 -6.99 20.90 -9.75
N LYS A 143 -6.53 21.58 -8.69
CA LYS A 143 -6.10 22.99 -8.74
C LYS A 143 -4.65 23.18 -8.31
N GLY A 144 -4.01 22.14 -7.78
CA GLY A 144 -2.62 22.21 -7.35
C GLY A 144 -1.66 22.16 -8.53
N GLU A 145 -0.50 22.81 -8.36
CA GLU A 145 0.60 22.72 -9.32
C GLU A 145 1.36 21.41 -9.12
N PRO A 146 1.45 20.51 -10.12
CA PRO A 146 2.16 19.25 -9.99
C PRO A 146 3.66 19.49 -9.87
N THR A 147 4.30 18.78 -8.95
CA THR A 147 5.77 18.73 -8.92
C THR A 147 6.25 17.75 -9.98
N VAL A 148 6.99 18.24 -10.97
CA VAL A 148 7.58 17.39 -12.01
C VAL A 148 8.77 16.63 -11.42
N LEU A 149 8.66 15.31 -11.40
CA LEU A 149 9.72 14.41 -10.98
C LEU A 149 10.56 13.96 -12.19
N PRO A 150 11.83 13.58 -11.99
CA PRO A 150 12.63 13.03 -13.07
C PRO A 150 12.03 11.72 -13.61
N PRO A 151 12.29 11.35 -14.88
CA PRO A 151 11.71 10.16 -15.49
C PRO A 151 12.16 8.84 -14.86
N TRP A 152 13.22 8.85 -14.04
CA TRP A 152 13.73 7.68 -13.30
C TRP A 152 13.26 7.65 -11.82
N ASP A 153 12.31 8.49 -11.43
CA ASP A 153 11.77 8.50 -10.08
C ASP A 153 11.07 7.16 -9.75
N PRO A 154 11.31 6.55 -8.56
CA PRO A 154 10.76 5.24 -8.20
C PRO A 154 9.23 5.24 -8.01
N MET A 155 8.58 6.41 -8.02
CA MET A 155 7.12 6.54 -7.94
C MET A 155 6.41 6.43 -9.30
N GLY A 156 7.14 6.16 -10.39
CA GLY A 156 6.58 6.00 -11.74
C GLY A 156 6.39 4.56 -12.23
N THR A 157 7.00 3.57 -11.56
CA THR A 157 7.03 2.18 -12.04
C THR A 157 5.74 1.43 -11.73
N LEU A 158 5.09 0.89 -12.75
CA LEU A 158 3.92 -0.01 -12.65
C LEU A 158 4.07 -1.11 -13.71
N ALA A 159 4.13 -2.37 -13.28
CA ALA A 159 4.20 -3.55 -14.13
C ALA A 159 3.21 -4.64 -13.68
#